data_AF-A0A4R2KCZ4-F1
#
_entry.id   AF-A0A4R2KCZ4-F1
#
_cell.length_a   1.000
_cell.length_b   1.000
_cell.length_c   1.000
_cell.angle_alpha   90.00
_cell.angle_beta   90.00
_cell.angle_gamma   90.00
#
_symmetry.space_group_name_H-M   'P 1'
#
loop_
_entity.id
_entity.type
_entity.pdbx_description
1 polymer ?
#
loop_
_entity_poly.entity_id
_entity_poly.type
_entity_poly.pdbx_seq_one_letter_code
_entity_poly.pdbx_strand_id
1 'polypeptide(L)' 'MKKKFIASLLYILLILGFMTGCSHQQAIDLKTGDYIQFGKYNAVPILWRVINIDEDGDSLLFSDKIICFK' A
#
# COMPACT_ATOMS: atom_id res chain seq x y z
N MET A 1 43.59 16.66 -0.75
CA MET A 1 42.20 17.19 -0.71
C MET A 1 41.17 16.31 -1.43
N LYS A 2 41.52 15.62 -2.53
CA LYS A 2 40.57 14.80 -3.33
C LYS A 2 39.94 13.60 -2.58
N LYS A 3 40.70 12.88 -1.74
CA LYS A 3 40.19 11.70 -0.99
C LYS A 3 39.15 12.02 0.08
N LYS A 4 39.33 13.13 0.82
CA LYS A 4 38.38 13.62 1.82
C LYS A 4 37.08 14.13 1.16
N PHE A 5 37.21 14.73 -0.02
CA PHE A 5 36.08 15.16 -0.84
C PHE A 5 35.27 13.96 -1.39
N ILE A 6 35.96 12.93 -1.90
CA ILE A 6 35.32 11.69 -2.37
C ILE A 6 34.58 10.97 -1.23
N ALA A 7 35.20 10.89 -0.04
CA ALA A 7 34.55 10.29 1.13
C ALA A 7 33.29 11.07 1.56
N SER A 8 33.33 12.41 1.52
CA SER A 8 32.18 13.24 1.81
C SER A 8 31.05 13.06 0.79
N LEU A 9 31.39 12.93 -0.50
CA LEU A 9 30.42 12.71 -1.57
C LEU A 9 29.70 11.36 -1.41
N LEU A 10 30.45 10.30 -1.07
CA LEU A 10 29.90 8.96 -0.82
C LEU A 10 28.94 8.93 0.37
N TYR A 11 29.26 9.67 1.44
CA TYR A 11 28.39 9.75 2.62
C TYR A 11 27.06 10.46 2.31
N ILE A 12 27.11 11.53 1.52
CA ILE A 12 25.91 12.25 1.08
C ILE A 12 25.04 11.37 0.17
N LEU A 13 25.65 10.60 -0.74
CA LEU A 13 24.94 9.64 -1.60
C LEU A 13 24.26 8.52 -0.79
N LEU A 14 24.90 8.03 0.27
CA LEU A 14 24.31 7.04 1.18
C LEU A 14 23.08 7.57 1.92
N ILE A 15 23.13 8.81 2.41
CA ILE A 15 21.99 9.44 3.11
C ILE A 15 20.84 9.71 2.13
N LEU A 16 21.15 10.19 0.92
CA LEU A 16 20.15 10.43 -0.13
C LEU A 16 19.44 9.14 -0.55
N GLY A 17 20.17 8.04 -0.69
CA GLY A 17 19.59 6.72 -1.01
C GLY A 17 18.68 6.16 0.09
N PHE A 18 18.84 6.58 1.34
CA PHE A 18 17.99 6.13 2.45
C PHE A 18 16.62 6.84 2.48
N MET A 19 16.54 8.07 1.96
CA MET A 19 15.32 8.89 2.01
C MET A 19 14.32 8.59 0.88
N THR A 20 14.68 7.79 -0.12
CA THR A 20 13.82 7.48 -1.28
C THR A 20 12.73 6.43 -0.98
N GLY A 21 12.58 5.99 0.28
CA GLY A 21 11.61 4.97 0.69
C GLY A 21 10.27 5.48 1.21
N CYS A 22 10.06 6.79 1.36
CA CYS A 22 8.76 7.33 1.75
C CYS A 22 7.81 7.36 0.54
N SER A 23 7.24 6.19 0.24
CA SER A 23 6.07 6.12 -0.63
C SER A 23 4.93 6.89 0.05
N HIS A 24 4.45 7.96 -0.59
CA HIS A 24 3.21 8.60 -0.18
C HIS A 24 2.08 7.63 -0.49
N GLN A 25 1.64 6.87 0.52
CA GLN A 25 0.50 6.00 0.39
C GLN A 25 -0.71 6.92 0.22
N GLN A 26 -1.22 7.03 -1.01
CA GLN A 26 -2.45 7.77 -1.28
C GLN A 26 -3.54 7.13 -0.44
N ALA A 27 -4.00 7.85 0.57
CA ALA A 27 -5.16 7.44 1.35
C ALA A 27 -6.37 7.46 0.42
N ILE A 28 -6.91 6.28 0.14
CA ILE A 28 -8.19 6.16 -0.55
C ILE A 28 -9.26 6.42 0.51
N ASP A 29 -10.06 7.48 0.35
CA ASP A 29 -11.21 7.78 1.22
C ASP A 29 -12.32 6.76 0.94
N LEU A 30 -12.21 5.59 1.58
CA LEU A 30 -13.21 4.53 1.52
C LEU A 30 -14.31 4.80 2.53
N LYS A 31 -15.55 4.50 2.14
CA LYS A 31 -16.73 4.60 2.99
C LYS A 31 -17.44 3.26 3.08
N THR A 32 -18.14 3.04 4.18
CA THR A 32 -19.00 1.87 4.33
C THR A 32 -20.01 1.81 3.18
N GLY A 33 -20.04 0.67 2.49
CA GLY A 33 -20.86 0.45 1.30
C GLY A 33 -20.11 0.58 -0.02
N ASP A 34 -18.90 1.14 -0.03
CA ASP A 34 -18.07 1.21 -1.23
C ASP A 34 -17.64 -0.17 -1.73
N TYR A 35 -17.35 -0.24 -3.02
CA TYR A 35 -16.83 -1.43 -3.67
C TYR A 35 -15.42 -1.19 -4.20
N ILE A 36 -14.52 -2.12 -3.90
CA ILE A 36 -13.14 -2.11 -4.39
C ILE A 36 -12.82 -3.44 -5.07
N GLN A 37 -12.14 -3.36 -6.21
CA GLN A 37 -11.62 -4.56 -6.87
C GLN A 37 -10.17 -4.78 -6.45
N PHE A 38 -9.91 -5.91 -5.78
CA PHE A 38 -8.58 -6.24 -5.28
C PHE A 38 -8.36 -7.75 -5.26
N GLY A 39 -7.18 -8.20 -5.67
CA GLY A 39 -6.84 -9.62 -5.74
C GLY A 39 -7.61 -10.40 -6.82
N LYS A 40 -7.30 -11.69 -6.93
CA LYS A 40 -7.93 -12.64 -7.87
C LYS A 40 -8.03 -14.02 -7.24
N TYR A 41 -9.06 -14.77 -7.58
CA TYR A 41 -9.19 -16.20 -7.28
C TYR A 41 -9.44 -16.96 -8.59
N ASN A 42 -8.64 -18.01 -8.87
CA ASN A 42 -8.68 -18.72 -10.16
C ASN A 42 -8.64 -17.79 -11.38
N ALA A 43 -7.75 -16.78 -11.33
CA ALA A 43 -7.61 -15.72 -12.34
C ALA A 43 -8.82 -14.78 -12.51
N VAL A 44 -9.90 -14.95 -11.74
CA VAL A 44 -11.07 -14.06 -11.73
C VAL A 44 -10.89 -12.97 -10.68
N PRO A 45 -11.03 -11.68 -11.03
CA PRO A 45 -10.99 -10.57 -10.07
C PRO A 45 -12.10 -10.68 -9.01
N ILE A 46 -11.75 -10.33 -7.76
CA ILE A 46 -12.70 -10.32 -6.65
C ILE A 46 -13.17 -8.88 -6.42
N LEU A 47 -14.48 -8.72 -6.30
CA LEU A 47 -15.11 -7.49 -5.87
C LEU A 47 -15.35 -7.56 -4.37
N TRP A 48 -14.84 -6.59 -3.63
CA TRP A 48 -14.98 -6.47 -2.17
C TRP A 48 -15.88 -5.30 -1.85
N ARG A 49 -16.75 -5.47 -0.86
CA ARG A 49 -17.58 -4.42 -0.29
C ARG A 49 -17.07 -4.05 1.08
N VAL A 50 -16.92 -2.76 1.34
CA VAL A 50 -16.62 -2.23 2.67
C VAL A 50 -17.85 -2.40 3.55
N ILE A 51 -17.76 -3.25 4.57
CA ILE A 51 -18.87 -3.53 5.49
C ILE A 51 -18.78 -2.74 6.79
N ASN A 52 -17.57 -2.33 7.18
CA ASN A 52 -17.34 -1.48 8.32
C ASN A 52 -15.99 -0.76 8.17
N ILE A 53 -15.86 0.37 8.85
CA ILE A 53 -14.60 1.07 9.08
C ILE A 53 -14.53 1.31 10.58
N ASP A 54 -13.44 0.94 11.22
CA ASP A 54 -13.26 1.17 12.65
C ASP A 54 -12.81 2.60 12.97
N GLU A 55 -12.59 2.88 14.26
CA GLU A 55 -12.19 4.21 14.74
C GLU A 55 -10.77 4.60 14.29
N ASP A 56 -9.92 3.61 13.99
CA ASP A 56 -8.55 3.81 13.52
C ASP A 56 -8.46 3.99 11.99
N GLY A 57 -9.58 3.77 11.29
CA GLY A 57 -9.71 3.93 9.84
C GLY A 57 -9.46 2.66 9.04
N ASP A 58 -9.30 1.51 9.70
CA ASP A 58 -9.12 0.23 9.03
C ASP A 58 -10.47 -0.31 8.52
N SER A 59 -10.49 -0.70 7.24
CA SER A 59 -11.70 -1.17 6.57
C SER A 59 -11.86 -2.68 6.66
N LEU A 60 -13.03 -3.14 7.10
CA LEU A 60 -13.44 -4.54 7.03
C LEU A 60 -14.16 -4.81 5.70
N LEU A 61 -13.73 -5.85 4.99
CA LEU A 61 -14.18 -6.17 3.64
C LEU A 61 -14.85 -7.55 3.57
N PHE A 62 -16.01 -7.63 2.92
CA PHE A 62 -16.59 -8.90 2.48
C PHE A 62 -16.56 -9.01 0.96
N SER A 63 -16.34 -10.22 0.45
CA SER A 63 -16.49 -10.45 -0.98
C SER A 63 -17.96 -10.30 -1.36
N ASP A 64 -18.23 -9.61 -2.47
CA ASP A 64 -19.60 -9.40 -2.98
C ASP A 64 -20.31 -10.72 -3.25
N LYS A 65 -19.54 -11.77 -3.58
CA LYS A 65 -20.03 -13.12 -3.91
C LYS A 65 -19.22 -14.18 -3.18
N ILE A 66 -19.81 -15.38 -3.07
CA ILE A 66 -19.11 -16.58 -2.58
C ILE A 66 -17.95 -16.88 -3.54
N ILE A 67 -16.74 -16.98 -3.00
CA ILE A 67 -15.52 -17.20 -3.80
C ILE A 67 -15.31 -18.69 -4.10
N CYS A 68 -15.57 -19.57 -3.13
CA CYS A 68 -15.50 -21.01 -3.31
C CYS A 68 -16.41 -21.75 -2.33
N PHE A 69 -16.78 -22.97 -2.70
CA PHE A 69 -17.27 -23.98 -1.77
C PHE A 69 -16.09 -24.89 -1.40
N LYS A 70 -15.95 -25.21 -0.11
CA LYS A 70 -14.88 -26.07 0.39
C LYS A 70 -15.22 -27.55 0.23
#